data_AF-A0A7K2SG63-F1
#
_entry.id   AF-A0A7K2SG63-F1
#
_cell.length_a   1.000
_cell.length_b   1.000
_cell.length_c   1.000
_cell.angle_alpha   90.00
_cell.angle_beta   90.00
_cell.angle_gamma   90.00
#
_symmetry.space_group_name_H-M   'P 1'
#
loop_
_entity.id
_entity.type
_entity.pdbx_description
1 polymer ?
#
loop_
_entity_poly.entity_id
_entity_poly.type
_entity_poly.pdbx_seq_one_letter_code
_entity_poly.pdbx_strand_id
1 'polypeptide(L)'
;MTGPVALLTPEGSQSLRQIGQALKGSAVHNDYVVSHRIRNVETVSPFVHAMVRDTVFLRRVSTLVGVPLIPHPLRDAGVQVNYYEPPSAGMRTAPVAKWHRDGMNYVFTMTLSDRDEYEGGDYIYYQGRPEDFDAHRNEVTSAGSHHPDVRTAPFRRVGDTMFTRGSRVYHAVTPVTRGHRITLAVSLFCPLLGKQDENRFWHSAPDDGLLRTVNNWRHLHQAIRRPASYCRREGIPILRAPSSH
;
A
#
# COMPACT_ATOMS: atom_id res chain seq x y z
N MET A 1 3.26 7.25 11.19
CA MET A 1 3.77 7.14 9.82
C MET A 1 5.26 7.45 9.87
N THR A 2 6.09 6.77 9.06
CA THR A 2 7.56 6.96 9.07
C THR A 2 8.08 6.97 7.64
N GLY A 3 8.99 7.88 7.32
CA GLY A 3 9.63 7.96 6.01
C GLY A 3 9.93 9.40 5.58
N PRO A 4 10.52 9.58 4.40
CA PRO A 4 10.77 8.55 3.39
C PRO A 4 11.98 7.69 3.78
N VAL A 5 11.92 6.40 3.47
CA VAL A 5 13.04 5.46 3.62
C VAL A 5 13.34 4.79 2.29
N ALA A 6 14.61 4.44 2.07
CA ALA A 6 15.03 3.64 0.92
C ALA A 6 15.01 2.14 1.29
N LEU A 7 14.00 1.42 0.83
CA LEU A 7 13.89 -0.03 1.08
C LEU A 7 14.70 -0.87 0.09
N LEU A 8 14.92 -0.37 -1.12
CA LEU A 8 15.62 -1.06 -2.20
C LEU A 8 16.89 -0.32 -2.59
N THR A 9 17.74 -0.99 -3.37
CA THR A 9 18.84 -0.33 -4.06
C THR A 9 18.28 0.55 -5.19
N PRO A 10 19.06 1.53 -5.69
CA PRO A 10 18.66 2.34 -6.84
C PRO A 10 18.23 1.48 -8.05
N GLU A 11 18.97 0.41 -8.34
CA GLU A 11 18.68 -0.51 -9.44
C GLU A 11 17.34 -1.22 -9.22
N GLY A 12 17.09 -1.70 -8.00
CA GLY A 12 15.83 -2.35 -7.65
C GLY A 12 14.63 -1.40 -7.76
N SER A 13 14.79 -0.15 -7.33
CA SER A 13 13.76 0.88 -7.50
C SER A 13 13.51 1.22 -8.96
N GLN A 14 14.55 1.26 -9.81
CA GLN A 14 14.38 1.47 -11.25
C GLN A 14 13.74 0.28 -11.95
N SER A 15 14.08 -0.96 -11.58
CA SER A 15 13.37 -2.16 -12.07
C SER A 15 11.89 -2.12 -11.72
N LEU A 16 11.52 -1.73 -10.49
CA LEU A 16 10.11 -1.55 -10.12
C LEU A 16 9.41 -0.46 -10.93
N ARG A 17 10.08 0.66 -11.20
CA ARG A 17 9.54 1.73 -12.05
C ARG A 17 9.22 1.21 -13.44
N GLN A 18 10.14 0.49 -14.08
CA GLN A 18 9.94 -0.11 -15.41
C GLN A 18 8.78 -1.11 -15.40
N ILE A 19 8.69 -1.97 -14.38
CA ILE A 19 7.58 -2.91 -14.20
C ILE A 19 6.25 -2.16 -14.06
N GLY A 20 6.20 -1.12 -13.22
CA GLY A 20 5.00 -0.29 -13.03
C GLY A 20 4.56 0.37 -14.34
N GLN A 21 5.50 0.90 -15.11
CA GLN A 21 5.19 1.49 -16.42
C GLN A 21 4.65 0.45 -17.41
N ALA A 22 5.30 -0.73 -17.50
CA ALA A 22 4.90 -1.79 -18.41
C ALA A 22 3.51 -2.37 -18.09
N LEU A 23 3.15 -2.42 -16.80
CA LEU A 23 1.87 -2.96 -16.36
C LEU A 23 0.69 -2.00 -16.59
N LYS A 24 0.91 -0.70 -16.83
CA LYS A 24 -0.15 0.33 -16.90
C LYS A 24 -1.33 -0.06 -17.80
N GLY A 25 -1.07 -0.67 -18.96
CA GLY A 25 -2.11 -1.08 -19.91
C GLY A 25 -3.08 -2.15 -19.39
N SER A 26 -2.74 -2.85 -18.31
CA SER A 26 -3.58 -3.87 -17.66
C SER A 26 -4.30 -3.34 -16.41
N ALA A 27 -4.19 -2.04 -16.13
CA ALA A 27 -4.85 -1.44 -14.98
C ALA A 27 -6.36 -1.32 -15.17
N VAL A 28 -7.09 -1.48 -14.07
CA VAL A 28 -8.54 -1.45 -14.05
C VAL A 28 -9.01 -0.18 -13.36
N HIS A 29 -10.10 0.39 -13.88
CA HIS A 29 -10.76 1.52 -13.26
C HIS A 29 -11.81 1.05 -12.23
N ASN A 30 -11.78 1.59 -11.01
CA ASN A 30 -12.71 1.24 -9.92
C ASN A 30 -12.92 2.42 -8.95
N ASP A 31 -14.10 3.03 -8.97
CA ASP A 31 -14.41 4.24 -8.21
C ASP A 31 -14.50 4.10 -6.69
N TYR A 32 -14.17 2.95 -6.10
CA TYR A 32 -14.32 2.75 -4.65
C TYR A 32 -13.33 3.59 -3.83
N VAL A 33 -12.02 3.34 -3.95
CA VAL A 33 -10.98 4.01 -3.12
C VAL A 33 -9.83 4.56 -3.96
N VAL A 34 -9.15 3.70 -4.72
CA VAL A 34 -8.13 4.09 -5.70
C VAL A 34 -8.67 3.75 -7.08
N SER A 35 -8.84 4.79 -7.88
CA SER A 35 -9.64 4.70 -9.11
C SER A 35 -8.95 4.01 -10.27
N HIS A 36 -7.62 4.00 -10.36
CA HIS A 36 -6.90 3.34 -11.47
C HIS A 36 -5.71 2.54 -10.92
N ARG A 37 -5.82 1.21 -10.96
CA ARG A 37 -4.91 0.32 -10.21
C ARG A 37 -4.77 -1.07 -10.80
N ILE A 38 -3.70 -1.75 -10.40
CA ILE A 38 -3.50 -3.19 -10.57
C ILE A 38 -3.29 -3.80 -9.20
N ARG A 39 -4.10 -4.81 -8.89
CA ARG A 39 -4.04 -5.59 -7.67
C ARG A 39 -3.34 -6.92 -7.92
N ASN A 40 -2.90 -7.58 -6.85
CA ASN A 40 -2.19 -8.85 -6.90
C ASN A 40 -0.95 -8.85 -7.81
N VAL A 41 -0.14 -7.79 -7.74
CA VAL A 41 1.01 -7.58 -8.64
C VAL A 41 2.03 -8.72 -8.54
N GLU A 42 2.08 -9.41 -7.41
CA GLU A 42 2.89 -10.61 -7.19
C GLU A 42 2.61 -11.74 -8.20
N THR A 43 1.41 -11.81 -8.80
CA THR A 43 1.07 -12.86 -9.78
C THR A 43 1.53 -12.54 -11.20
N VAL A 44 1.78 -11.26 -11.49
CA VAL A 44 2.13 -10.77 -12.83
C VAL A 44 3.57 -10.26 -12.91
N SER A 45 4.28 -10.17 -11.78
CA SER A 45 5.69 -9.76 -11.74
C SER A 45 6.52 -10.72 -10.88
N PRO A 46 7.38 -11.55 -11.49
CA PRO A 46 8.32 -12.41 -10.77
C PRO A 46 9.27 -11.62 -9.86
N PHE A 47 9.65 -10.40 -10.28
CA PHE A 47 10.48 -9.50 -9.47
C PHE A 47 9.76 -9.10 -8.17
N VAL A 48 8.51 -8.64 -8.26
CA VAL A 48 7.72 -8.25 -7.09
C VAL A 48 7.45 -9.46 -6.20
N HIS A 49 7.13 -10.61 -6.80
CA HIS A 49 6.93 -11.88 -6.09
C HIS A 49 8.14 -12.26 -5.24
N ALA A 50 9.34 -12.18 -5.82
CA ALA A 50 10.60 -12.47 -5.15
C ALA A 50 10.92 -11.41 -4.09
N MET A 51 10.76 -10.13 -4.40
CA MET A 51 11.04 -9.01 -3.50
C MET A 51 10.29 -9.13 -2.17
N VAL A 52 8.98 -9.38 -2.19
CA VAL A 52 8.20 -9.46 -0.94
C VAL A 52 8.50 -10.72 -0.12
N ARG A 53 9.15 -11.72 -0.72
CA ARG A 53 9.60 -12.96 -0.03
C ARG A 53 11.09 -12.95 0.29
N ASP A 54 11.82 -11.92 -0.12
CA ASP A 54 13.24 -11.83 0.12
C ASP A 54 13.54 -11.64 1.61
N THR A 55 14.53 -12.38 2.11
CA THR A 55 14.87 -12.36 3.54
C THR A 55 15.46 -11.02 3.96
N VAL A 56 16.23 -10.36 3.09
CA VAL A 56 16.85 -9.06 3.39
C VAL A 56 15.77 -7.98 3.42
N PHE A 57 14.87 -7.96 2.44
CA PHE A 57 13.72 -7.07 2.40
C PHE A 57 12.85 -7.23 3.65
N LEU A 58 12.41 -8.47 3.95
CA LEU A 58 11.53 -8.75 5.08
C LEU A 58 12.18 -8.41 6.43
N ARG A 59 13.49 -8.65 6.59
CA ARG A 59 14.22 -8.21 7.79
C ARG A 59 14.23 -6.68 7.90
N ARG A 60 14.55 -5.97 6.82
CA ARG A 60 14.61 -4.51 6.82
C ARG A 60 13.29 -3.87 7.23
N VAL A 61 12.18 -4.29 6.62
CA VAL A 61 10.84 -3.77 6.96
C VAL A 61 10.40 -4.19 8.37
N SER A 62 10.74 -5.41 8.81
CA SER A 62 10.45 -5.87 10.18
C SER A 62 11.20 -5.05 11.22
N THR A 63 12.48 -4.78 10.99
CA THR A 63 13.30 -3.93 11.87
C THR A 63 12.77 -2.50 11.91
N LEU A 64 12.42 -1.92 10.76
CA LEU A 64 11.87 -0.56 10.68
C LEU A 64 10.61 -0.40 11.56
N VAL A 65 9.74 -1.41 11.58
CA VAL A 65 8.46 -1.37 12.29
C VAL A 65 8.55 -1.91 13.73
N GLY A 66 9.57 -2.72 14.02
CA GLY A 66 9.78 -3.35 15.34
C GLY A 66 8.98 -4.63 15.56
N VAL A 67 8.44 -5.24 14.50
CA VAL A 67 7.67 -6.50 14.57
C VAL A 67 8.00 -7.40 13.38
N PRO A 68 7.89 -8.74 13.50
CA PRO A 68 8.10 -9.61 12.35
C PRO A 68 6.99 -9.40 11.31
N LEU A 69 7.38 -9.12 10.08
CA LEU A 69 6.49 -8.94 8.93
C LEU A 69 6.73 -10.04 7.90
N ILE A 70 5.64 -10.48 7.28
CA ILE A 70 5.61 -11.43 6.15
C ILE A 70 4.69 -10.89 5.04
N PRO A 71 4.75 -11.42 3.80
CA PRO A 71 3.74 -11.12 2.79
C PRO A 71 2.32 -11.28 3.33
N HIS A 72 1.44 -10.36 2.94
CA HIS A 72 0.08 -10.39 3.45
C HIS A 72 -0.69 -11.63 2.94
N PRO A 73 -1.40 -12.38 3.81
CA PRO A 73 -2.14 -13.56 3.39
C PRO A 73 -3.31 -13.28 2.44
N LEU A 74 -3.92 -12.09 2.53
CA LEU A 74 -4.87 -11.59 1.52
C LEU A 74 -4.07 -11.03 0.33
N ARG A 75 -3.78 -11.89 -0.66
CA ARG A 75 -2.84 -11.57 -1.76
C ARG A 75 -3.35 -10.51 -2.72
N ASP A 76 -4.66 -10.48 -2.98
CA ASP A 76 -5.22 -9.56 -3.97
C ASP A 76 -4.99 -8.09 -3.61
N ALA A 77 -5.02 -7.74 -2.32
CA ALA A 77 -4.66 -6.41 -1.83
C ALA A 77 -3.28 -6.39 -1.14
N GLY A 78 -2.49 -7.46 -1.27
CA GLY A 78 -1.15 -7.57 -0.71
C GLY A 78 -0.15 -6.64 -1.40
N VAL A 79 -0.16 -6.61 -2.74
CA VAL A 79 0.65 -5.67 -3.51
C VAL A 79 -0.17 -5.05 -4.64
N GLN A 80 -0.15 -3.72 -4.71
CA GLN A 80 -0.95 -2.94 -5.66
C GLN A 80 -0.10 -1.84 -6.32
N VAL A 81 -0.23 -1.65 -7.63
CA VAL A 81 0.28 -0.46 -8.34
C VAL A 81 -0.89 0.49 -8.58
N ASN A 82 -0.68 1.77 -8.28
CA ASN A 82 -1.66 2.84 -8.50
C ASN A 82 -1.13 3.82 -9.54
N TYR A 83 -2.04 4.28 -10.41
CA TYR A 83 -1.75 5.23 -11.46
C TYR A 83 -2.59 6.49 -11.26
N TYR A 84 -1.92 7.64 -11.33
CA TYR A 84 -2.55 8.95 -11.22
C TYR A 84 -2.12 9.81 -12.40
N GLU A 85 -3.09 10.41 -13.06
CA GLU A 85 -2.89 11.23 -14.25
C GLU A 85 -3.99 12.30 -14.35
N PRO A 86 -3.80 13.36 -15.14
CA PRO A 86 -4.85 14.33 -15.41
C PRO A 86 -6.09 13.66 -16.01
N PRO A 87 -7.28 14.24 -15.84
CA PRO A 87 -8.48 13.71 -16.46
C PRO A 87 -8.36 13.79 -17.98
N SER A 88 -8.48 12.64 -18.65
CA SER A 88 -8.56 12.55 -20.11
C SER A 88 -9.92 13.05 -20.61
N ALA A 89 -9.99 13.46 -21.88
CA ALA A 89 -11.26 13.82 -22.52
C ALA A 89 -12.28 12.67 -22.37
N GLY A 90 -13.44 12.96 -21.78
CA GLY A 90 -14.49 11.98 -21.49
C GLY A 90 -14.49 11.40 -20.07
N MET A 91 -13.46 11.66 -19.26
CA MET A 91 -13.44 11.27 -17.84
C MET A 91 -14.04 12.38 -16.97
N ARG A 92 -15.02 12.05 -16.11
CA ARG A 92 -15.69 13.03 -15.23
C ARG A 92 -14.78 13.56 -14.12
N THR A 93 -13.82 12.77 -13.67
CA THR A 93 -12.91 13.10 -12.55
C THR A 93 -11.54 12.47 -12.77
N ALA A 94 -10.48 13.16 -12.36
CA ALA A 94 -9.11 12.63 -12.41
C ALA A 94 -8.98 11.36 -11.54
N PRO A 95 -8.14 10.39 -11.92
CA PRO A 95 -7.82 9.29 -11.04
C PRO A 95 -7.19 9.76 -9.71
N VAL A 96 -7.77 9.33 -8.60
CA VAL A 96 -7.37 9.74 -7.24
C VAL A 96 -7.41 8.57 -6.27
N ALA A 97 -6.74 8.74 -5.13
CA ALA A 97 -7.01 7.97 -3.93
C ALA A 97 -7.84 8.84 -2.99
N LYS A 98 -9.11 8.50 -2.79
CA LYS A 98 -10.01 9.21 -1.88
C LYS A 98 -9.50 9.11 -0.43
N TRP A 99 -9.96 9.97 0.46
CA TRP A 99 -9.66 9.85 1.89
C TRP A 99 -10.17 8.52 2.45
N HIS A 100 -9.25 7.68 2.91
CA HIS A 100 -9.55 6.34 3.41
C HIS A 100 -8.53 5.88 4.46
N ARG A 101 -8.87 4.76 5.09
CA ARG A 101 -7.94 3.92 5.85
C ARG A 101 -7.81 2.60 5.11
N ASP A 102 -6.65 1.98 5.16
CA ASP A 102 -6.47 0.65 4.58
C ASP A 102 -7.16 -0.40 5.44
N GLY A 103 -7.52 -1.54 4.84
CA GLY A 103 -7.86 -2.71 5.63
C GLY A 103 -6.62 -3.26 6.36
N MET A 104 -5.45 -3.23 5.70
CA MET A 104 -4.19 -3.76 6.23
C MET A 104 -3.52 -2.79 7.18
N ASN A 105 -2.85 -3.33 8.20
CA ASN A 105 -2.21 -2.49 9.22
C ASN A 105 -0.76 -2.08 8.88
N TYR A 106 -0.03 -2.83 8.05
CA TYR A 106 1.38 -2.54 7.75
C TYR A 106 1.55 -2.27 6.26
N VAL A 107 1.45 -1.00 5.86
CA VAL A 107 1.43 -0.61 4.45
C VAL A 107 2.64 0.27 4.14
N PHE A 108 3.37 -0.11 3.08
CA PHE A 108 4.51 0.62 2.56
C PHE A 108 4.14 1.19 1.20
N THR A 109 4.05 2.51 1.09
CA THR A 109 3.78 3.19 -0.18
C THR A 109 5.08 3.75 -0.73
N MET A 110 5.51 3.24 -1.88
CA MET A 110 6.71 3.63 -2.60
C MET A 110 6.34 4.44 -3.84
N THR A 111 6.97 5.59 -4.06
CA THR A 111 6.83 6.32 -5.33
C THR A 111 7.68 5.66 -6.41
N LEU A 112 7.10 5.49 -7.59
CA LEU A 112 7.76 4.98 -8.81
C LEU A 112 7.89 6.07 -9.89
N SER A 113 7.62 7.32 -9.50
CA SER A 113 7.80 8.52 -10.31
C SER A 113 8.61 9.54 -9.52
N ASP A 114 9.47 10.29 -10.22
CA ASP A 114 10.19 11.42 -9.64
C ASP A 114 9.26 12.65 -9.53
N ARG A 115 9.49 13.52 -8.54
CA ARG A 115 8.56 14.62 -8.24
C ARG A 115 8.49 15.67 -9.35
N ASP A 116 9.53 15.82 -10.16
CA ASP A 116 9.61 16.73 -11.29
C ASP A 116 8.84 16.24 -12.53
N GLU A 117 8.40 14.98 -12.54
CA GLU A 117 7.65 14.37 -13.64
C GLU A 117 6.15 14.69 -13.62
N TYR A 118 5.63 15.25 -12.51
CA TYR A 118 4.21 15.53 -12.35
C TYR A 118 3.91 16.77 -11.49
N GLU A 119 2.70 17.29 -11.59
CA GLU A 119 2.15 18.34 -10.72
C GLU A 119 0.87 17.86 -10.03
N GLY A 120 0.64 18.30 -8.80
CA GLY A 120 -0.35 17.70 -7.90
C GLY A 120 0.08 16.29 -7.48
N GLY A 121 -0.88 15.39 -7.25
CA GLY A 121 -0.58 14.00 -6.91
C GLY A 121 0.04 13.81 -5.52
N ASP A 122 -0.08 14.79 -4.64
CA ASP A 122 0.55 14.76 -3.33
C ASP A 122 -0.13 13.70 -2.45
N TYR A 123 0.67 12.80 -1.88
CA TYR A 123 0.18 11.88 -0.87
C TYR A 123 0.02 12.65 0.44
N ILE A 124 -1.21 12.77 0.92
CA ILE A 124 -1.55 13.51 2.14
C ILE A 124 -2.10 12.56 3.19
N TYR A 125 -1.84 12.86 4.46
CA TYR A 125 -2.31 12.07 5.58
C TYR A 125 -2.70 12.97 6.75
N TYR A 126 -3.66 12.50 7.54
CA TYR A 126 -4.11 13.18 8.75
C TYR A 126 -3.24 12.78 9.95
N GLN A 127 -2.68 13.77 10.64
CA GLN A 127 -1.85 13.62 11.83
C GLN A 127 -2.69 13.77 13.11
N GLY A 128 -3.73 12.95 13.23
CA GLY A 128 -4.59 12.90 14.42
C GLY A 128 -5.21 11.52 14.57
N ARG A 129 -6.16 11.38 15.51
CA ARG A 129 -6.85 10.11 15.70
C ARG A 129 -7.92 9.91 14.62
N PRO A 130 -8.20 8.66 14.20
CA PRO A 130 -9.29 8.39 13.25
C PRO A 130 -10.64 8.96 13.69
N GLU A 131 -10.94 8.93 14.98
CA GLU A 131 -12.19 9.42 15.54
C GLU A 131 -12.33 10.95 15.37
N ASP A 132 -11.22 11.68 15.51
CA ASP A 132 -11.19 13.14 15.33
C ASP A 132 -11.37 13.51 13.85
N PHE A 133 -10.76 12.74 12.94
CA PHE A 133 -10.98 12.88 11.50
C PHE A 133 -12.46 12.62 11.15
N ASP A 134 -13.06 11.57 11.71
CA ASP A 134 -14.46 11.22 11.43
C ASP A 134 -15.42 12.31 11.91
N ALA A 135 -15.15 12.91 13.08
CA ALA A 135 -15.94 14.03 13.61
C ALA A 135 -15.83 15.30 12.74
N HIS A 136 -14.67 15.57 12.14
CA HIS A 136 -14.41 16.79 11.35
C HIS A 136 -14.24 16.51 9.84
N ARG A 137 -14.78 15.39 9.35
CA ARG A 137 -14.50 14.86 8.01
C ARG A 137 -14.69 15.89 6.91
N ASN A 138 -15.78 16.65 6.94
CA ASN A 138 -16.08 17.61 5.88
C ASN A 138 -15.07 18.77 5.87
N GLU A 139 -14.67 19.25 7.05
CA GLU A 139 -13.67 20.30 7.21
C GLU A 139 -12.30 19.82 6.70
N VAL A 140 -11.84 18.68 7.20
CA VAL A 140 -10.54 18.10 6.83
C VAL A 140 -10.47 17.79 5.33
N THR A 141 -11.51 17.16 4.78
CA THR A 141 -11.51 16.76 3.37
C THR A 141 -11.63 17.96 2.43
N SER A 142 -12.37 19.02 2.80
CA SER A 142 -12.50 20.24 2.00
C SER A 142 -11.23 21.10 2.03
N ALA A 143 -10.59 21.23 3.20
CA ALA A 143 -9.33 21.97 3.33
C ALA A 143 -8.15 21.22 2.69
N GLY A 144 -8.19 19.89 2.69
CA GLY A 144 -7.15 19.04 2.08
C GLY A 144 -5.78 19.32 2.70
N SER A 145 -4.78 19.60 1.87
CA SER A 145 -3.41 19.93 2.31
C SER A 145 -3.28 21.23 3.09
N HIS A 146 -4.30 22.09 3.11
CA HIS A 146 -4.29 23.36 3.86
C HIS A 146 -4.74 23.19 5.32
N HIS A 147 -5.30 22.04 5.68
CA HIS A 147 -5.71 21.77 7.06
C HIS A 147 -4.46 21.63 7.96
N PRO A 148 -4.43 22.23 9.17
CA PRO A 148 -3.24 22.24 10.03
C PRO A 148 -2.76 20.84 10.45
N ASP A 149 -3.69 19.90 10.59
CA ASP A 149 -3.40 18.50 10.94
C ASP A 149 -3.14 17.60 9.72
N VAL A 150 -3.20 18.13 8.50
CA VAL A 150 -2.89 17.37 7.30
C VAL A 150 -1.44 17.61 6.91
N ARG A 151 -0.73 16.53 6.62
CA ARG A 151 0.67 16.53 6.21
C ARG A 151 0.82 15.93 4.83
N THR A 152 1.79 16.43 4.08
CA THR A 152 2.19 15.86 2.79
C THR A 152 3.41 14.97 2.98
N ALA A 153 3.34 13.74 2.48
CA ALA A 153 4.50 12.86 2.44
C ALA A 153 5.56 13.43 1.48
N PRO A 154 6.82 13.56 1.88
CA PRO A 154 7.84 14.26 1.10
C PRO A 154 8.48 13.33 0.06
N PHE A 155 7.67 12.69 -0.78
CA PHE A 155 8.14 11.88 -1.91
C PHE A 155 8.86 12.78 -2.93
N ARG A 156 10.13 12.48 -3.21
CA ARG A 156 10.96 13.23 -4.16
C ARG A 156 11.46 12.37 -5.31
N ARG A 157 11.94 11.17 -5.00
CA ARG A 157 12.63 10.30 -5.95
C ARG A 157 12.03 8.90 -5.99
N VAL A 158 12.13 8.25 -7.15
CA VAL A 158 11.82 6.83 -7.33
C VAL A 158 12.45 6.00 -6.21
N GLY A 159 11.63 5.20 -5.54
CA GLY A 159 12.05 4.38 -4.41
C GLY A 159 11.78 4.99 -3.03
N ASP A 160 11.53 6.30 -2.92
CA ASP A 160 11.12 6.90 -1.66
C ASP A 160 9.87 6.19 -1.14
N THR A 161 9.96 5.66 0.08
CA THR A 161 8.91 4.83 0.67
C THR A 161 8.45 5.38 2.00
N MET A 162 7.13 5.47 2.19
CA MET A 162 6.52 5.76 3.48
C MET A 162 5.91 4.51 4.09
N PHE A 163 6.16 4.28 5.36
CA PHE A 163 5.45 3.30 6.18
C PHE A 163 4.25 3.94 6.88
N THR A 164 3.08 3.33 6.72
CA THR A 164 1.83 3.74 7.36
C THR A 164 1.22 2.59 8.14
N ARG A 165 0.68 2.93 9.33
CA ARG A 165 -0.29 2.08 10.01
C ARG A 165 -1.62 2.19 9.27
N GLY A 166 -1.78 1.44 8.18
CA GLY A 166 -2.80 1.70 7.15
C GLY A 166 -4.22 1.78 7.70
N SER A 167 -4.61 0.88 8.59
CA SER A 167 -5.92 0.87 9.24
C SER A 167 -6.15 1.98 10.28
N ARG A 168 -5.11 2.76 10.62
CA ARG A 168 -5.12 3.76 11.70
C ARG A 168 -4.85 5.18 11.23
N VAL A 169 -4.53 5.39 9.96
CA VAL A 169 -4.17 6.71 9.43
C VAL A 169 -5.01 6.99 8.20
N TYR A 170 -5.85 8.03 8.30
CA TYR A 170 -6.54 8.55 7.12
C TYR A 170 -5.54 9.18 6.17
N HIS A 171 -5.64 8.81 4.89
CA HIS A 171 -4.77 9.32 3.85
C HIS A 171 -5.49 9.37 2.49
N ALA A 172 -4.94 10.17 1.59
CA ALA A 172 -5.45 10.41 0.25
C ALA A 172 -4.31 10.80 -0.70
N VAL A 173 -4.64 10.91 -1.99
CA VAL A 173 -3.74 11.50 -3.00
C VAL A 173 -4.49 12.63 -3.69
N THR A 174 -3.90 13.83 -3.71
CA THR A 174 -4.49 14.98 -4.41
C THR A 174 -4.53 14.72 -5.93
N PRO A 175 -5.43 15.37 -6.69
CA PRO A 175 -5.48 15.19 -8.14
C PRO A 175 -4.14 15.54 -8.80
N VAL A 176 -3.74 14.75 -9.81
CA VAL A 176 -2.62 15.10 -10.70
C VAL A 176 -3.15 16.07 -11.75
N THR A 177 -2.48 17.21 -11.90
CA THR A 177 -2.85 18.26 -12.88
C THR A 177 -1.97 18.22 -14.13
N ARG A 178 -0.75 17.69 -14.02
CA ARG A 178 0.18 17.48 -15.14
C ARG A 178 1.04 16.24 -14.92
N GLY A 179 1.40 15.53 -15.99
CA GLY A 179 2.32 14.40 -15.95
C GLY A 179 1.68 13.09 -15.46
N HIS A 180 2.50 12.15 -15.02
CA HIS A 180 2.03 10.84 -14.53
C HIS A 180 2.72 10.47 -13.24
N ARG A 181 1.94 10.03 -12.26
CA ARG A 181 2.43 9.54 -10.97
C ARG A 181 2.07 8.07 -10.79
N ILE A 182 3.06 7.27 -10.42
CA ILE A 182 2.91 5.85 -10.16
C ILE A 182 3.36 5.56 -8.73
N THR A 183 2.60 4.75 -8.00
CA THR A 183 3.04 4.24 -6.69
C THR A 183 2.84 2.75 -6.57
N LEU A 184 3.73 2.09 -5.84
CA LEU A 184 3.55 0.72 -5.38
C LEU A 184 3.13 0.75 -3.90
N ALA A 185 2.00 0.13 -3.57
CA ALA A 185 1.60 -0.16 -2.21
C ALA A 185 1.92 -1.62 -1.89
N VAL A 186 2.72 -1.86 -0.85
CA VAL A 186 3.07 -3.20 -0.34
C VAL A 186 2.50 -3.32 1.06
N SER A 187 1.45 -4.12 1.19
CA SER A 187 0.85 -4.49 2.46
C SER A 187 1.51 -5.76 3.00
N LEU A 188 1.95 -5.70 4.25
CA LEU A 188 2.57 -6.82 4.97
C LEU A 188 1.73 -7.19 6.19
N PHE A 189 2.00 -8.37 6.74
CA PHE A 189 1.25 -8.93 7.85
C PHE A 189 2.19 -9.29 9.01
N CYS A 190 1.77 -8.95 10.23
CA CYS A 190 2.45 -9.42 11.43
C CYS A 190 1.68 -10.61 12.02
N PRO A 191 2.22 -11.83 11.99
CA PRO A 191 1.49 -13.00 12.49
C PRO A 191 1.25 -12.98 14.00
N LEU A 192 2.10 -12.28 14.76
CA LEU A 192 1.94 -12.12 16.20
C LEU A 192 0.79 -11.17 16.57
N LEU A 193 0.44 -10.26 15.66
CA LEU A 193 -0.55 -9.21 15.88
C LEU A 193 -1.71 -9.31 14.87
N GLY A 194 -1.97 -10.50 14.33
CA GLY A 194 -2.90 -10.69 13.21
C GLY A 194 -4.34 -10.28 13.48
N LYS A 195 -4.75 -10.09 14.75
CA LYS A 195 -6.06 -9.55 15.13
C LYS A 195 -6.18 -8.03 14.97
N GLN A 196 -5.07 -7.32 14.73
CA GLN A 196 -5.05 -5.87 14.52
C GLN A 196 -5.32 -5.48 13.06
N ASP A 197 -5.43 -6.45 12.16
CA ASP A 197 -5.81 -6.21 10.77
C ASP A 197 -7.31 -5.92 10.71
N GLU A 198 -7.71 -4.83 10.05
CA GLU A 198 -9.11 -4.38 9.99
C GLU A 198 -9.77 -4.77 8.67
N ASN A 199 -9.12 -5.61 7.84
CA ASN A 199 -9.75 -6.21 6.68
C ASN A 199 -10.99 -7.02 7.10
N ARG A 200 -12.16 -6.58 6.63
CA ARG A 200 -13.41 -7.31 6.77
C ARG A 200 -13.70 -8.07 5.49
N PHE A 201 -14.34 -9.24 5.61
CA PHE A 201 -14.67 -10.09 4.46
C PHE A 201 -15.44 -9.28 3.39
N TRP A 202 -16.37 -8.45 3.85
CA TRP A 202 -17.19 -7.58 3.02
C TRP A 202 -16.45 -6.37 2.43
N HIS A 203 -15.26 -6.02 2.92
CA HIS A 203 -14.39 -5.03 2.27
C HIS A 203 -13.61 -5.66 1.10
N SER A 204 -13.34 -6.97 1.14
CA SER A 204 -12.61 -7.67 0.07
C SER A 204 -13.53 -8.30 -0.98
N ALA A 205 -14.71 -8.77 -0.58
CA ALA A 205 -15.65 -9.49 -1.45
C ALA A 205 -16.11 -8.72 -2.70
N PRO A 206 -16.38 -7.40 -2.63
CA PRO A 206 -16.77 -6.63 -3.82
C PRO A 206 -15.65 -6.53 -4.86
N ASP A 207 -14.38 -6.53 -4.44
CA ASP A 207 -13.23 -6.39 -5.33
C ASP A 207 -12.72 -7.75 -5.83
N ASP A 208 -12.71 -8.79 -4.98
CA ASP A 208 -12.07 -10.08 -5.29
C ASP A 208 -13.06 -11.14 -5.82
N GLY A 209 -14.36 -10.96 -5.55
CA GLY A 209 -15.39 -11.98 -5.75
C GLY A 209 -15.41 -13.04 -4.64
N LEU A 210 -16.56 -13.68 -4.43
CA LEU A 210 -16.82 -14.53 -3.25
C LEU A 210 -15.83 -15.70 -3.09
N LEU A 211 -15.58 -16.47 -4.15
CA LEU A 211 -14.71 -17.66 -4.07
C LEU A 211 -13.27 -17.31 -3.74
N ARG A 212 -12.71 -16.27 -4.37
CA ARG A 212 -11.34 -15.81 -4.08
C ARG A 212 -11.25 -15.24 -2.67
N THR A 213 -12.27 -14.50 -2.24
CA THR A 213 -12.36 -13.98 -0.88
C THR A 213 -12.33 -15.10 0.15
N VAL A 214 -13.13 -16.17 -0.02
CA VAL A 214 -13.10 -17.32 0.89
C VAL A 214 -11.71 -17.96 0.98
N ASN A 215 -11.02 -18.14 -0.16
CA ASN A 215 -9.67 -18.69 -0.16
C ASN A 215 -8.66 -17.78 0.55
N ASN A 216 -8.66 -16.48 0.24
CA ASN A 216 -7.81 -15.48 0.90
C ASN A 216 -8.05 -15.48 2.43
N TRP A 217 -9.31 -15.58 2.85
CA TRP A 217 -9.68 -15.66 4.26
C TRP A 217 -9.22 -16.95 4.95
N ARG A 218 -9.23 -18.09 4.25
CA ARG A 218 -8.64 -19.34 4.76
C ARG A 218 -7.14 -19.18 5.00
N HIS A 219 -6.42 -18.55 4.06
CA HIS A 219 -4.98 -18.27 4.22
C HIS A 219 -4.69 -17.35 5.40
N LEU A 220 -5.48 -16.27 5.57
CA LEU A 220 -5.37 -15.36 6.70
C LEU A 220 -5.56 -16.09 8.04
N HIS A 221 -6.63 -16.88 8.18
CA HIS A 221 -6.87 -17.65 9.39
C HIS A 221 -5.77 -18.66 9.70
N GLN A 222 -5.20 -19.29 8.68
CA GLN A 222 -4.06 -20.20 8.86
C GLN A 222 -2.80 -19.46 9.31
N ALA A 223 -2.51 -18.29 8.72
CA ALA A 223 -1.39 -17.45 9.12
C ALA A 223 -1.52 -16.97 10.58
N ILE A 224 -2.74 -16.63 11.02
CA ILE A 224 -3.03 -16.26 12.41
C ILE A 224 -2.86 -17.45 13.36
N ARG A 225 -3.42 -18.63 13.02
CA ARG A 225 -3.44 -19.79 13.93
C ARG A 225 -2.12 -20.56 13.99
N ARG A 226 -1.42 -20.66 12.87
CA ARG A 226 -0.21 -21.50 12.71
C ARG A 226 0.83 -20.80 11.81
N PRO A 227 1.42 -19.68 12.26
CA PRO A 227 2.25 -18.83 11.42
C PRO A 227 3.47 -19.55 10.83
N ALA A 228 4.20 -20.34 11.63
CA ALA A 228 5.38 -21.06 11.13
C ALA A 228 5.02 -22.09 10.05
N SER A 229 3.88 -22.78 10.19
CA SER A 229 3.42 -23.75 9.18
C SER A 229 2.93 -23.06 7.91
N TYR A 230 2.26 -21.91 8.04
CA TYR A 230 1.91 -21.06 6.91
C TYR A 230 3.16 -20.64 6.15
N CYS A 231 4.16 -20.07 6.83
CA CYS A 231 5.39 -19.60 6.18
C CYS A 231 6.12 -20.73 5.44
N ARG A 232 6.28 -21.90 6.05
CA ARG A 232 6.92 -23.06 5.39
C ARG A 232 6.20 -23.47 4.12
N ARG A 233 4.87 -23.52 4.14
CA ARG A 233 4.07 -23.93 2.97
C ARG A 233 4.17 -22.91 1.84
N GLU A 234 4.19 -21.62 2.16
CA GLU A 234 4.23 -20.55 1.16
C GLU A 234 5.66 -20.15 0.75
N GLY A 235 6.69 -20.88 1.21
CA GLY A 235 8.09 -20.56 0.94
C GLY A 235 8.56 -19.23 1.54
N ILE A 236 7.91 -18.76 2.60
CA ILE A 236 8.24 -17.51 3.28
C ILE A 236 9.32 -17.79 4.35
N PRO A 237 10.41 -17.01 4.40
CA PRO A 237 11.43 -17.17 5.43
C PRO A 237 10.85 -16.85 6.81
N ILE A 238 11.14 -17.72 7.79
CA ILE A 238 10.76 -17.47 9.20
C ILE A 238 11.83 -16.58 9.82
N LEU A 239 11.45 -15.34 10.11
CA LEU A 239 12.30 -14.40 10.82
C LEU A 239 12.20 -14.62 12.34
N ARG A 240 13.34 -14.56 13.04
CA ARG A 240 13.32 -14.40 14.50
C ARG A 240 12.89 -12.96 14.81
N ALA A 241 12.16 -12.77 15.91
CA ALA A 241 11.84 -11.42 16.36
C ALA A 241 13.14 -10.61 16.52
N PRO A 242 13.17 -9.33 16.11
CA PRO A 242 14.33 -8.50 16.35
C PRO A 242 14.61 -8.49 17.85
N SER A 243 15.86 -8.77 18.23
CA SER A 243 16.30 -8.65 19.62
C SER A 243 16.11 -7.20 20.05
N SER A 244 15.32 -6.99 21.10
CA SER A 244 15.24 -5.70 21.78
C SER A 244 16.63 -5.37 22.32
N HIS A 245 17.29 -4.38 21.73
CA HIS A 245 18.46 -3.73 22.27
C HIS A 245 18.04 -2.59 23.18
#